data_AF-A0A8T6DK84-F1
#
_entry.id   AF-A0A8T6DK84-F1
#
_cell.length_a   1.000
_cell.length_b   1.000
_cell.length_c   1.000
_cell.angle_alpha   90.00
_cell.angle_beta   90.00
_cell.angle_gamma   90.00
#
_symmetry.space_group_name_H-M   'P 1'
#
loop_
_entity.id
_entity.type
_entity.pdbx_description
1 polymer ?
#
loop_
_entity_poly.entity_id
_entity_poly.type
_entity_poly.pdbx_seq_one_letter_code
_entity_poly.pdbx_strand_id
1 'polypeptide(L)'
;MTNSAHTATIHQFRLPGFQSDIAHKPTPNSATCCDVHVGQQVVYMGSIHGGPMHGSSGIVTEALLRKAVVDMGKSGVWNIPYHFLTVPQAA
;
A
#
# COMPACT_ATOMS: atom_id res chain seq x y z
N MET A 1 20.92 -9.59 30.29
CA MET A 1 20.24 -8.57 29.47
C MET A 1 19.32 -9.31 28.51
N THR A 2 18.02 -9.44 28.84
CA THR A 2 17.04 -10.13 27.99
C THR A 2 15.90 -9.16 27.69
N ASN A 3 15.79 -8.71 26.43
CA ASN A 3 14.67 -7.88 25.99
C ASN A 3 13.49 -8.80 25.63
N SER A 4 12.48 -8.82 26.50
CA SER A 4 11.16 -9.37 26.17
C SER A 4 10.45 -8.44 25.21
N ALA A 5 10.24 -8.88 23.97
CA ALA A 5 9.35 -8.23 23.04
C ALA A 5 7.90 -8.41 23.53
N HIS A 6 7.28 -7.33 24.02
CA HIS A 6 5.87 -7.31 24.34
C HIS A 6 5.06 -7.22 23.05
N THR A 7 4.53 -8.36 22.59
CA THR A 7 3.49 -8.40 21.57
C THR A 7 2.19 -7.86 22.18
N ALA A 8 1.84 -6.62 21.86
CA ALA A 8 0.56 -6.03 22.27
C ALA A 8 -0.59 -6.78 21.57
N THR A 9 -1.26 -7.67 22.29
CA THR A 9 -2.48 -8.30 21.82
C THR A 9 -3.59 -7.26 21.86
N ILE A 10 -4.06 -6.82 20.69
CA ILE A 10 -5.23 -5.94 20.58
C ILE A 10 -6.45 -6.78 20.97
N HIS A 11 -7.01 -6.50 22.14
CA HIS A 11 -8.28 -7.08 22.59
C HIS A 11 -9.44 -6.41 21.84
N GLN A 12 -9.72 -6.88 20.63
CA GLN A 12 -10.90 -6.47 19.87
C GLN A 12 -12.15 -6.93 20.63
N PHE A 13 -12.99 -5.97 21.03
CA PHE A 13 -14.31 -6.23 21.64
C PHE A 13 -15.20 -6.94 20.61
N ARG A 14 -15.57 -8.20 20.87
CA ARG A 14 -16.46 -8.98 20.00
C ARG A 14 -17.91 -8.65 20.33
N LEU A 15 -18.64 -8.02 19.40
CA LEU A 15 -20.09 -7.85 19.51
C LEU A 15 -20.79 -9.12 18.97
N PRO A 16 -21.61 -9.84 19.76
CA PRO A 16 -22.33 -11.00 19.28
C PRO A 16 -23.33 -10.58 18.19
N GLY A 17 -23.15 -11.11 16.97
CA GLY A 17 -23.96 -10.78 15.79
C GLY A 17 -23.24 -9.93 14.74
N PHE A 18 -22.07 -9.36 15.05
CA PHE A 18 -21.24 -8.63 14.09
C PHE A 18 -19.96 -9.42 13.82
N GLN A 19 -20.10 -10.59 13.20
CA GLN A 19 -18.96 -11.30 12.60
C GLN A 19 -18.61 -10.60 11.30
N SER A 20 -17.98 -9.44 11.40
CA SER A 20 -17.17 -8.96 10.28
C SER A 20 -15.85 -9.72 10.33
N ASP A 21 -15.85 -10.94 9.81
CA ASP A 21 -14.69 -11.56 9.18
C ASP A 21 -14.31 -10.80 7.90
N ILE A 22 -14.37 -9.46 7.93
CA ILE A 22 -13.53 -8.64 7.08
C ILE A 22 -12.20 -8.61 7.81
N ALA A 23 -11.53 -9.76 7.85
CA ALA A 23 -10.10 -9.71 7.64
C ALA A 23 -9.98 -8.84 6.38
N HIS A 24 -9.44 -7.62 6.53
CA HIS A 24 -8.88 -6.92 5.39
C HIS A 24 -7.78 -7.85 4.90
N LYS A 25 -8.17 -8.85 4.10
CA LYS A 25 -7.26 -9.63 3.30
C LYS A 25 -6.64 -8.54 2.45
N PRO A 26 -5.35 -8.19 2.65
CA PRO A 26 -4.71 -7.28 1.73
C PRO A 26 -5.02 -7.85 0.36
N THR A 27 -5.61 -7.03 -0.52
CA THR A 27 -5.75 -7.42 -1.91
C THR A 27 -4.39 -7.98 -2.29
N PRO A 28 -4.29 -9.20 -2.86
CA PRO A 28 -3.04 -9.96 -2.94
C PRO A 28 -1.91 -9.28 -3.74
N ASN A 29 -2.13 -8.04 -4.17
CA ASN A 29 -1.36 -7.23 -5.07
C ASN A 29 -1.15 -5.82 -4.51
N SER A 30 -1.76 -5.46 -3.36
CA SER A 30 -1.52 -4.17 -2.73
C SER A 30 -0.09 -4.14 -2.19
N ALA A 31 0.68 -3.17 -2.64
CA ALA A 31 2.06 -3.03 -2.19
C ALA A 31 2.11 -2.64 -0.70
N THR A 32 3.20 -3.02 -0.04
CA THR A 32 3.59 -2.52 1.27
C THR A 32 4.89 -1.71 1.15
N CYS A 33 5.30 -1.02 2.22
CA CYS A 33 6.58 -0.32 2.23
C CYS A 33 7.80 -1.24 2.03
N CYS A 34 7.64 -2.55 2.26
CA CYS A 34 8.69 -3.54 2.04
C CYS A 34 8.78 -4.00 0.58
N ASP A 35 7.71 -3.83 -0.21
CA ASP A 35 7.61 -4.37 -1.57
C ASP A 35 8.00 -3.34 -2.65
N VAL A 36 8.14 -2.07 -2.26
CA VAL A 36 8.34 -0.94 -3.15
C VAL A 36 9.72 -0.32 -2.93
N HIS A 37 10.54 -0.34 -3.98
CA HIS A 37 11.88 0.22 -3.99
C HIS A 37 11.98 1.40 -4.97
N VAL A 38 12.94 2.30 -4.72
CA VAL A 38 13.28 3.39 -5.63
C VAL A 38 13.72 2.83 -6.98
N GLY A 39 13.22 3.43 -8.06
CA GLY A 39 13.45 3.00 -9.45
C GLY A 39 12.50 1.89 -9.94
N GLN A 40 11.65 1.35 -9.07
CA GLN A 40 10.72 0.28 -9.43
C GLN A 40 9.49 0.82 -10.16
N GLN A 41 9.03 0.07 -11.16
CA GLN A 41 7.75 0.35 -11.82
C GLN A 41 6.59 -0.15 -10.96
N VAL A 42 5.60 0.71 -10.76
CA VAL A 42 4.37 0.41 -10.01
C VAL A 42 3.14 0.82 -10.81
N VAL A 43 1.99 0.23 -10.50
CA VAL A 43 0.71 0.59 -11.12
C VAL A 43 -0.22 1.19 -10.08
N TYR A 44 -0.81 2.33 -10.41
CA TYR A 44 -1.79 3.01 -9.58
C TYR A 44 -3.17 2.36 -9.73
N MET A 45 -3.77 1.94 -8.62
CA MET A 45 -5.06 1.25 -8.56
C MET A 45 -6.15 2.05 -7.84
N GLY A 46 -5.87 3.31 -7.47
CA GLY A 46 -6.87 4.20 -6.90
C GLY A 46 -7.81 4.80 -7.94
N SER A 47 -8.84 5.48 -7.47
CA SER A 47 -9.86 6.16 -8.30
C SER A 47 -10.24 7.52 -7.70
N ILE A 48 -9.22 8.30 -7.29
CA ILE A 48 -9.40 9.61 -6.67
C ILE A 48 -9.56 10.68 -7.75
N HIS A 49 -10.59 11.52 -7.63
CA HIS A 49 -10.82 12.62 -8.57
C HIS A 49 -9.64 13.62 -8.55
N GLY A 50 -9.14 13.96 -9.73
CA GLY A 50 -7.95 14.80 -9.89
C GLY A 50 -6.62 14.07 -9.64
N GLY A 51 -6.66 12.79 -9.26
CA GLY A 51 -5.46 11.95 -9.11
C GLY A 51 -4.97 11.33 -10.43
N PRO A 52 -3.95 10.47 -10.37
CA PRO A 52 -3.51 9.68 -11.51
C PRO A 52 -4.63 8.80 -12.06
N MET A 53 -4.55 8.46 -13.34
CA MET A 53 -5.53 7.57 -13.96
C MET A 53 -5.41 6.15 -13.37
N HIS A 54 -6.53 5.52 -13.04
CA HIS A 54 -6.56 4.13 -12.63
C HIS A 54 -5.87 3.23 -13.68
N GLY A 55 -5.03 2.31 -13.24
CA GLY A 55 -4.24 1.42 -14.11
C GLY A 55 -3.02 2.06 -14.76
N SER A 56 -2.78 3.36 -14.53
CA SER A 56 -1.56 4.01 -15.05
C SER A 56 -0.32 3.52 -14.28
N SER A 57 0.79 3.42 -15.00
CA SER A 57 2.08 3.02 -14.44
C SER A 57 2.97 4.22 -14.18
N GLY A 58 3.81 4.12 -13.17
CA GLY A 58 4.81 5.13 -12.83
C GLY A 58 6.05 4.52 -12.23
N ILE A 59 7.08 5.36 -12.03
CA ILE A 59 8.36 4.95 -11.45
C ILE A 59 8.48 5.56 -10.05
N VAL A 60 8.81 4.73 -9.08
CA VAL A 60 9.03 5.18 -7.70
C VAL A 60 10.30 6.01 -7.65
N THR A 61 10.18 7.27 -7.25
CA THR A 61 11.33 8.16 -7.07
C THR A 61 11.79 8.17 -5.61
N GLU A 62 10.86 8.00 -4.66
CA GLU A 62 11.16 7.92 -3.22
C GLU A 62 10.22 6.94 -2.51
N ALA A 63 10.75 6.13 -1.59
CA ALA A 63 9.96 5.26 -0.72
C ALA A 63 9.92 5.84 0.69
N LEU A 64 8.75 6.29 1.16
CA LEU A 64 8.54 6.84 2.50
C LEU A 64 7.85 5.79 3.39
N LEU A 65 7.79 6.04 4.70
CA LEU A 65 7.27 5.06 5.66
C LEU A 65 5.83 4.58 5.37
N ARG A 66 4.96 5.45 4.86
CA ARG A 66 3.52 5.16 4.65
C ARG A 66 3.03 5.32 3.21
N LYS A 67 3.87 5.84 2.32
CA LYS A 67 3.53 6.19 0.94
C LYS A 67 4.80 6.20 0.09
N ALA A 68 4.64 6.14 -1.23
CA ALA A 68 5.71 6.36 -2.18
C ALA A 68 5.50 7.67 -2.92
N VAL A 69 6.61 8.29 -3.33
CA VAL A 69 6.61 9.33 -4.35
C VAL A 69 6.82 8.63 -5.68
N VAL A 70 5.90 8.84 -6.62
CA VAL A 70 5.87 8.16 -7.91
C VAL A 70 5.78 9.20 -9.02
N ASP A 71 6.72 9.14 -9.95
CA ASP A 71 6.62 9.88 -11.21
C ASP A 71 5.67 9.11 -12.16
N MET A 72 4.52 9.72 -12.43
CA MET A 72 3.48 9.19 -13.32
C MET A 72 3.58 9.79 -14.73
N GLY A 73 4.73 10.35 -15.10
CA GLY A 73 4.99 10.95 -16.40
C GLY A 73 4.16 12.22 -16.63
N LYS A 74 3.27 12.19 -17.63
CA LYS A 74 2.43 13.36 -17.99
C LYS A 74 1.48 13.79 -16.87
N SER A 75 1.09 12.87 -15.99
CA SER A 75 0.29 13.20 -14.81
C SER A 75 1.10 13.90 -13.72
N GLY A 76 2.43 13.94 -13.83
CA GLY A 76 3.34 14.54 -12.86
C GLY A 76 3.75 13.60 -11.74
N VAL A 77 4.35 14.19 -10.70
CA VAL A 77 4.86 13.48 -9.53
C VAL A 77 3.81 13.45 -8.42
N TRP A 78 3.51 12.26 -7.90
CA TRP A 78 2.44 12.03 -6.95
C TRP A 78 2.92 11.38 -5.66
N ASN A 79 2.28 11.77 -4.56
CA ASN A 79 2.44 11.14 -3.25
C ASN A 79 1.33 10.09 -3.08
N ILE A 80 1.66 8.81 -3.24
CA ILE A 80 0.66 7.74 -3.33
C ILE A 80 0.81 6.78 -2.13
N PRO A 81 -0.22 6.63 -1.28
CA PRO A 81 -0.26 5.59 -0.27
C PRO A 81 -0.12 4.19 -0.87
N TYR A 82 0.62 3.30 -0.20
CA TYR A 82 0.93 1.97 -0.74
C TYR A 82 -0.31 1.12 -1.06
N HIS A 83 -1.43 1.33 -0.37
CA HIS A 83 -2.69 0.63 -0.64
C HIS A 83 -3.33 0.97 -1.99
N PHE A 84 -2.86 2.03 -2.67
CA PHE A 84 -3.25 2.35 -4.04
C PHE A 84 -2.21 1.90 -5.07
N LEU A 85 -1.16 1.20 -4.69
CA LEU A 85 -0.12 0.73 -5.59
C LEU A 85 -0.14 -0.79 -5.67
N THR A 86 0.13 -1.31 -6.86
CA THR A 86 0.52 -2.71 -7.04
C THR A 86 1.90 -2.79 -7.67
N VAL A 87 2.66 -3.78 -7.23
CA VAL A 87 3.89 -4.19 -7.90
C VAL A 87 3.50 -5.24 -8.94
N PRO A 88 3.82 -5.06 -10.23
CA PRO A 88 3.63 -6.13 -11.21
C PRO A 88 4.55 -7.29 -10.84
N GLN A 89 3.97 -8.44 -10.48
CA GLN A 89 4.73 -9.66 -10.24
C GLN A 89 5.31 -10.12 -11.58
N ALA A 90 6.63 -10.34 -11.63
CA ALA A 90 7.25 -10.95 -12.80
C ALA A 90 6.61 -12.33 -13.03
N ALA A 91 6.09 -12.55 -14.25
CA ALA A 91 5.46 -13.78 -14.67
C ALA A 91 6.48 -14.90 -14.89
#